data_AF-A0A4Y2WPW8-F1
#
_entry.id   AF-A0A4Y2WPW8-F1
#
_cell.length_a   1.000
_cell.length_b   1.000
_cell.length_c   1.000
_cell.angle_alpha   90.00
_cell.angle_beta   90.00
_cell.angle_gamma   90.00
#
_symmetry.space_group_name_H-M   'P 1'
#
loop_
_entity.id
_entity.type
_entity.pdbx_description
1 polymer ?
#
loop_
_entity_poly.entity_id
_entity_poly.type
_entity_poly.pdbx_seq_one_letter_code
_entity_poly.pdbx_strand_id
1 'polypeptide(L)'
;MSLQLGYTKYCCFLCLWDSRAIALHYIKRDWPQRASFKPGEMNVEHPPLSEPHKIIIPPLRIKLGLVRILVKAMDKNGPAFKYLHEKFPRLSVAKIKEGVFEGPKIKQLFRDPKFEKFLRIKEKQVWGAFYQVSTNFLGTRTKTTGIWLRICWLCFQDIGYNMSLKVHFLDSHLNFFPYNCGQVIAEHGERFH
;
A
#
# COMPACT_ATOMS: atom_id res chain seq x y z
N MET A 1 -7.84 -16.12 -6.09
CA MET A 1 -8.77 -15.63 -5.04
C MET A 1 -10.23 -15.81 -5.43
N SER A 2 -10.56 -16.18 -6.68
CA SER A 2 -11.93 -16.52 -7.13
C SER A 2 -12.97 -15.38 -7.01
N LEU A 3 -12.49 -14.17 -6.79
CA LEU A 3 -13.28 -12.94 -6.77
C LEU A 3 -13.09 -12.21 -8.10
N GLN A 4 -14.14 -11.51 -8.56
CA GLN A 4 -14.04 -10.69 -9.77
C GLN A 4 -12.98 -9.60 -9.58
N LEU A 5 -12.22 -9.36 -10.65
CA LEU A 5 -11.17 -8.35 -10.70
C LEU A 5 -11.75 -6.96 -11.04
N GLY A 6 -10.97 -5.92 -10.77
CA GLY A 6 -11.34 -4.54 -11.07
C GLY A 6 -11.85 -3.76 -9.86
N TYR A 7 -12.58 -2.67 -10.12
CA TYR A 7 -13.11 -1.79 -9.08
C TYR A 7 -14.50 -2.25 -8.61
N THR A 8 -14.52 -3.38 -7.90
CA THR A 8 -15.73 -4.05 -7.43
C THR A 8 -15.93 -3.90 -5.92
N LYS A 9 -17.19 -3.87 -5.49
CA LYS A 9 -17.55 -4.00 -4.06
C LYS A 9 -17.13 -5.36 -3.54
N TYR A 10 -16.90 -5.50 -2.24
CA TYR A 10 -16.63 -6.80 -1.60
C TYR A 10 -15.39 -7.52 -2.17
N CYS A 11 -14.36 -6.77 -2.57
CA CYS A 11 -13.14 -7.34 -3.13
C CYS A 11 -12.20 -7.95 -2.06
N CYS A 12 -12.51 -7.81 -0.77
CA CYS A 12 -11.82 -8.49 0.32
C CYS A 12 -12.37 -9.92 0.48
N PHE A 13 -11.47 -10.89 0.60
CA PHE A 13 -11.83 -12.29 0.82
C PHE A 13 -12.02 -12.64 2.31
N LEU A 14 -11.72 -11.72 3.25
CA LEU A 14 -11.93 -11.92 4.68
C LEU A 14 -13.22 -11.23 5.17
N CYS A 15 -13.60 -10.11 4.57
CA CYS A 15 -14.79 -9.35 4.97
C CYS A 15 -15.54 -8.74 3.77
N LEU A 16 -16.73 -8.24 4.03
CA LEU A 16 -17.59 -7.54 3.06
C LEU A 16 -17.25 -6.05 2.98
N TRP A 17 -15.97 -5.73 2.80
CA TRP A 17 -15.51 -4.35 2.60
C TRP A 17 -16.10 -3.74 1.33
N ASP A 18 -16.82 -2.63 1.46
CA ASP A 18 -17.33 -1.87 0.32
C ASP A 18 -16.27 -0.85 -0.15
N SER A 19 -15.47 -1.25 -1.13
CA SER A 19 -14.42 -0.43 -1.77
C SER A 19 -14.95 0.84 -2.48
N ARG A 20 -16.28 0.94 -2.65
CA ARG A 20 -16.96 2.11 -3.23
C ARG A 20 -17.50 3.05 -2.17
N ALA A 21 -17.53 2.64 -0.91
CA ALA A 21 -17.94 3.49 0.21
C ALA A 21 -16.78 4.42 0.64
N ILE A 22 -16.36 5.31 -0.27
CA ILE A 22 -15.17 6.17 -0.12
C ILE A 22 -15.20 6.98 1.18
N ALA A 23 -16.37 7.54 1.54
CA ALA A 23 -16.55 8.30 2.77
C ALA A 23 -16.26 7.47 4.05
N LEU A 24 -16.37 6.14 3.98
CA LEU A 24 -16.16 5.23 5.10
C LEU A 24 -14.74 4.66 5.17
N HIS A 25 -13.91 4.83 4.13
CA HIS A 25 -12.61 4.16 4.01
C HIS A 25 -11.68 4.37 5.21
N TYR A 26 -11.70 5.54 5.83
CA TYR A 26 -10.83 5.90 6.97
C TYR A 26 -11.58 5.99 8.31
N ILE A 27 -12.89 5.69 8.30
CA ILE A 27 -13.77 5.79 9.47
C ILE A 27 -14.16 4.41 9.95
N LYS A 28 -14.57 3.53 9.02
CA LYS A 28 -15.07 2.19 9.33
C LYS A 28 -14.02 1.13 9.08
N ARG A 29 -13.59 0.48 10.17
CA ARG A 29 -12.64 -0.65 10.14
C ARG A 29 -13.33 -2.00 10.22
N ASP A 30 -14.40 -2.08 11.00
CA ASP A 30 -15.13 -3.32 11.21
C ASP A 30 -16.18 -3.51 10.12
N TRP A 31 -15.86 -4.39 9.17
CA TRP A 31 -16.76 -4.83 8.12
C TRP A 31 -17.26 -6.23 8.42
N PRO A 32 -18.51 -6.58 8.04
CA PRO A 32 -19.04 -7.92 8.26
C PRO A 32 -18.10 -8.98 7.70
N GLN A 33 -17.85 -10.04 8.47
CA GLN A 33 -16.98 -11.13 8.02
C GLN A 33 -17.60 -11.84 6.81
N ARG A 34 -16.75 -12.31 5.89
CA ARG A 34 -17.20 -13.08 4.73
C ARG A 34 -17.44 -14.53 5.15
N ALA A 35 -18.70 -14.93 5.21
CA ALA A 35 -19.09 -16.30 5.54
C ALA A 35 -19.32 -17.22 4.33
N SER A 36 -19.62 -16.64 3.14
CA SER A 36 -19.97 -17.41 1.93
C SER A 36 -19.06 -17.08 0.75
N PHE A 37 -18.77 -18.11 -0.04
CA PHE A 37 -18.07 -18.05 -1.33
C PHE A 37 -18.91 -18.66 -2.45
N LYS A 38 -20.23 -18.47 -2.40
CA LYS A 38 -21.14 -18.91 -3.46
C LYS A 38 -20.93 -18.04 -4.72
N PRO A 39 -20.64 -18.63 -5.90
CA PRO A 39 -20.51 -17.88 -7.14
C PRO A 39 -21.76 -17.03 -7.45
N GLY A 40 -21.54 -15.81 -7.94
CA GLY A 40 -22.58 -14.83 -8.24
C GLY A 40 -22.95 -13.91 -7.07
N GLU A 41 -22.51 -14.22 -5.84
CA GLU A 41 -22.79 -13.40 -4.65
C GLU A 41 -21.56 -12.64 -4.19
N MET A 42 -21.73 -11.40 -3.72
CA MET A 42 -20.70 -10.63 -3.00
C MET A 42 -19.31 -10.67 -3.66
N ASN A 43 -19.29 -10.46 -4.99
CA ASN A 43 -18.10 -10.43 -5.86
C ASN A 43 -17.39 -11.78 -6.10
N VAL A 44 -18.01 -12.90 -5.75
CA VAL A 44 -17.45 -14.23 -6.00
C VAL A 44 -17.75 -14.64 -7.44
N GLU A 45 -16.71 -14.91 -8.20
CA GLU A 45 -16.80 -15.32 -9.61
C GLU A 45 -16.79 -16.85 -9.75
N HIS A 46 -15.94 -17.51 -8.97
CA HIS A 46 -15.74 -18.96 -9.01
C HIS A 46 -15.61 -19.53 -7.59
N PRO A 47 -15.72 -20.84 -7.40
CA PRO A 47 -15.36 -21.48 -6.14
C PRO A 47 -13.90 -21.18 -5.76
N PRO A 48 -13.58 -21.01 -4.46
CA PRO A 48 -12.21 -20.78 -4.00
C PRO A 48 -11.34 -22.02 -4.22
N LEU A 49 -10.17 -21.84 -4.84
CA LEU A 49 -9.18 -22.91 -5.02
C LEU A 49 -8.42 -23.26 -3.73
N SER A 50 -8.44 -22.36 -2.76
CA SER A 50 -7.80 -22.51 -1.46
C SER A 50 -8.60 -21.80 -0.39
N GLU A 51 -8.50 -22.29 0.84
CA GLU A 51 -9.14 -21.65 1.98
C GLU A 51 -8.56 -20.25 2.22
N PRO A 52 -9.39 -19.25 2.59
CA PRO A 52 -8.97 -17.87 2.80
C PRO A 52 -7.72 -17.67 3.66
N HIS A 53 -7.60 -18.45 4.75
CA HIS A 53 -6.49 -18.34 5.69
C HIS A 53 -5.18 -18.98 5.19
N LYS A 54 -5.23 -19.75 4.09
CA LYS A 54 -4.05 -20.33 3.42
C LYS A 54 -3.51 -19.41 2.31
N ILE A 55 -4.17 -18.30 2.03
CA ILE A 55 -3.75 -17.34 1.00
C ILE A 55 -2.58 -16.51 1.52
N ILE A 56 -1.50 -16.40 0.74
CA ILE A 56 -0.36 -15.56 1.09
C ILE A 56 -0.47 -14.24 0.33
N ILE A 57 -0.43 -13.11 1.05
CA ILE A 57 -0.35 -11.76 0.46
C ILE A 57 1.10 -11.28 0.57
N PRO A 58 1.86 -11.16 -0.54
CA PRO A 58 3.25 -10.73 -0.49
C PRO A 58 3.40 -9.29 0.03
N PRO A 59 4.17 -9.04 1.11
CA PRO A 59 4.35 -7.70 1.68
C PRO A 59 5.03 -6.70 0.75
N LEU A 60 5.83 -7.16 -0.22
CA LEU A 60 6.57 -6.31 -1.18
C LEU A 60 5.66 -5.38 -1.99
N ARG A 61 4.47 -5.86 -2.37
CA ARG A 61 3.48 -5.12 -3.17
C ARG A 61 2.87 -3.92 -2.45
N ILE A 62 3.10 -3.78 -1.14
CA ILE A 62 2.66 -2.67 -0.30
C ILE A 62 3.64 -1.50 -0.43
N LYS A 63 4.96 -1.75 -0.31
CA LYS A 63 6.02 -0.73 -0.47
C LYS A 63 5.86 0.07 -1.76
N LEU A 64 5.68 -0.65 -2.87
CA LEU A 64 5.44 -0.04 -4.19
C LEU A 64 4.16 0.80 -4.23
N GLY A 65 3.09 0.30 -3.61
CA GLY A 65 1.81 0.99 -3.55
C GLY A 65 1.91 2.32 -2.78
N LEU A 66 2.65 2.36 -1.69
CA LEU A 66 2.81 3.55 -0.85
C LEU A 66 3.66 4.64 -1.51
N VAL A 67 4.76 4.28 -2.19
CA VAL A 67 5.56 5.25 -2.98
C VAL A 67 4.70 5.85 -4.10
N ARG A 68 3.90 5.01 -4.75
CA ARG A 68 2.97 5.47 -5.78
C ARG A 68 2.00 6.52 -5.25
N ILE A 69 1.47 6.34 -4.04
CA ILE A 69 0.57 7.29 -3.40
C ILE A 69 1.27 8.62 -3.14
N LEU A 70 2.43 8.58 -2.49
CA LEU A 70 3.21 9.78 -2.20
C LEU A 70 3.49 10.56 -3.48
N VAL A 71 4.03 9.90 -4.49
CA VAL A 71 4.41 10.55 -5.74
C VAL A 71 3.20 11.10 -6.46
N LYS A 72 2.05 10.40 -6.44
CA LYS A 72 0.79 10.92 -7.00
C LYS A 72 0.33 12.21 -6.33
N ALA A 73 0.47 12.31 -5.00
CA ALA A 73 0.12 13.50 -4.23
C ALA A 73 1.18 14.62 -4.22
N MET A 74 2.41 14.35 -4.67
CA MET A 74 3.43 15.39 -4.81
C MET A 74 3.01 16.46 -5.84
N ASP A 75 3.41 17.70 -5.59
CA ASP A 75 3.35 18.76 -6.59
C ASP A 75 4.32 18.47 -7.73
N LYS A 76 3.78 18.33 -8.94
CA LYS A 76 4.53 17.98 -10.15
C LYS A 76 5.48 19.08 -10.61
N ASN A 77 5.28 20.30 -10.14
CA ASN A 77 6.15 21.44 -10.40
C ASN A 77 7.08 21.73 -9.20
N GLY A 78 6.87 21.02 -8.09
CA GLY A 78 7.59 21.20 -6.85
C GLY A 78 9.03 20.68 -6.88
N PRO A 79 9.87 21.13 -5.93
CA PRO A 79 11.28 20.77 -5.89
C PRO A 79 11.51 19.26 -5.68
N ALA A 80 10.69 18.58 -4.88
CA ALA A 80 10.80 17.12 -4.70
C ALA A 80 10.58 16.35 -6.01
N PHE A 81 9.61 16.76 -6.82
CA PHE A 81 9.31 16.09 -8.08
C PHE A 81 10.43 16.32 -9.11
N LYS A 82 10.95 17.55 -9.20
CA LYS A 82 12.15 17.86 -10.01
C LYS A 82 13.36 17.03 -9.57
N TYR A 83 13.57 16.90 -8.27
CA TYR A 83 14.65 16.08 -7.73
C TYR A 83 14.53 14.60 -8.13
N LEU A 84 13.33 14.03 -8.19
CA LEU A 84 13.13 12.65 -8.67
C LEU A 84 13.59 12.48 -10.12
N HIS A 85 13.38 13.48 -10.98
CA HIS A 85 13.87 13.46 -12.36
C HIS A 85 15.39 13.49 -12.44
N GLU A 86 16.02 14.37 -11.67
CA GLU A 86 17.48 14.51 -11.61
C GLU A 86 18.14 13.25 -11.02
N LYS A 87 17.54 12.68 -9.98
CA LYS A 87 18.06 11.49 -9.29
C LYS A 87 17.96 10.24 -10.16
N PHE A 88 16.89 10.11 -10.94
CA PHE A 88 16.60 8.95 -11.77
C PHE A 88 16.46 9.32 -13.25
N PRO A 89 17.53 9.79 -13.91
CA PRO A 89 17.46 10.29 -15.30
C PRO A 89 17.07 9.20 -16.31
N ARG A 90 17.23 7.92 -15.94
CA ARG A 90 16.81 6.76 -16.76
C ARG A 90 15.32 6.42 -16.63
N LEU A 91 14.59 7.02 -15.70
CA LEU A 91 13.14 6.84 -15.61
C LEU A 91 12.44 7.86 -16.50
N SER A 92 11.46 7.40 -17.27
CA SER A 92 10.63 8.31 -18.05
C SER A 92 9.78 9.19 -17.13
N VAL A 93 9.41 10.37 -17.64
CA VAL A 93 8.53 11.30 -16.93
C VAL A 93 7.20 10.63 -16.55
N ALA A 94 6.66 9.79 -17.42
CA ALA A 94 5.45 9.03 -17.15
C ALA A 94 5.62 8.05 -15.98
N LYS A 95 6.73 7.30 -15.91
CA LYS A 95 7.01 6.39 -14.79
C LYS A 95 7.13 7.14 -13.47
N ILE A 96 7.81 8.29 -13.46
CA ILE A 96 7.90 9.13 -12.27
C ILE A 96 6.53 9.68 -11.88
N LYS A 97 5.76 10.27 -12.82
CA LYS A 97 4.40 10.78 -12.54
C LYS A 97 3.48 9.72 -11.95
N GLU A 98 3.53 8.50 -12.47
CA GLU A 98 2.73 7.37 -12.00
C GLU A 98 3.27 6.69 -10.75
N GLY A 99 4.43 7.13 -10.24
CA GLY A 99 5.03 6.58 -9.03
C GLY A 99 5.53 5.14 -9.20
N VAL A 100 5.98 4.79 -10.42
CA VAL A 100 6.47 3.46 -10.77
C VAL A 100 7.98 3.39 -10.53
N PHE A 101 8.36 2.80 -9.41
CA PHE A 101 9.76 2.60 -9.00
C PHE A 101 10.01 1.12 -8.71
N GLU A 102 11.23 0.67 -8.98
CA GLU A 102 11.71 -0.66 -8.55
C GLU A 102 12.17 -0.59 -7.08
N GLY A 103 12.11 -1.72 -6.38
CA GLY A 103 12.53 -1.83 -4.98
C GLY A 103 13.89 -1.17 -4.65
N PRO A 104 14.96 -1.40 -5.44
CA PRO A 104 16.26 -0.76 -5.21
C PRO A 104 16.23 0.78 -5.28
N LYS A 105 15.44 1.37 -6.17
CA LYS A 105 15.32 2.85 -6.30
C LYS A 105 14.61 3.46 -5.09
N ILE A 106 13.60 2.76 -4.55
CA ILE A 106 12.92 3.17 -3.31
C ILE A 106 13.88 3.12 -2.13
N LYS A 107 14.70 2.05 -2.02
CA LYS A 107 15.75 1.96 -0.99
C LYS A 107 16.76 3.10 -1.10
N GLN A 108 17.12 3.51 -2.32
CA GLN A 108 17.98 4.68 -2.52
C GLN A 108 17.35 5.97 -2.00
N LEU A 109 16.05 6.20 -2.26
CA LEU A 109 15.33 7.37 -1.74
C LEU A 109 15.29 7.38 -0.20
N PHE A 110 15.05 6.24 0.44
CA PHE A 110 15.07 6.15 1.91
C PHE A 110 16.42 6.46 2.54
N ARG A 111 17.51 6.23 1.82
CA ARG A 111 18.87 6.52 2.29
C ARG A 111 19.36 7.92 1.91
N ASP A 112 18.53 8.70 1.22
CA ASP A 112 18.91 10.00 0.71
C ASP A 112 18.32 11.14 1.55
N PRO A 113 19.09 11.70 2.51
CA PRO A 113 18.61 12.80 3.34
C PRO A 113 18.39 14.09 2.53
N LYS A 114 18.93 14.20 1.31
CA LYS A 114 18.68 15.37 0.45
C LYS A 114 17.25 15.35 -0.07
N PHE A 115 16.70 14.17 -0.39
CA PHE A 115 15.33 14.05 -0.88
C PHE A 115 14.33 14.65 0.11
N GLU A 116 14.49 14.36 1.40
CA GLU A 116 13.60 14.87 2.44
C GLU A 116 13.61 16.41 2.56
N LYS A 117 14.73 17.06 2.22
CA LYS A 117 14.84 18.53 2.22
C LYS A 117 14.01 19.19 1.12
N PHE A 118 13.68 18.46 0.06
CA PHE A 118 12.87 18.98 -1.04
C PHE A 118 11.37 18.74 -0.83
N LEU A 119 10.98 17.94 0.17
CA LEU A 119 9.57 17.67 0.47
C LEU A 119 8.92 18.87 1.18
N ARG A 120 7.71 19.24 0.73
CA ARG A 120 6.86 20.20 1.44
C ARG A 120 6.33 19.59 2.73
N ILE A 121 5.79 20.42 3.63
CA ILE A 121 5.33 20.00 4.97
C ILE A 121 4.43 18.74 4.92
N LYS A 122 3.36 18.76 4.10
CA LYS A 122 2.45 17.62 3.96
C LYS A 122 3.13 16.39 3.34
N GLU A 123 3.97 16.58 2.32
CA GLU A 123 4.71 15.49 1.67
C GLU A 123 5.71 14.85 2.64
N LYS A 124 6.34 15.66 3.49
CA LYS A 124 7.28 15.22 4.52
C LYS A 124 6.59 14.41 5.61
N GLN A 125 5.37 14.80 6.02
CA GLN A 125 4.56 14.00 6.95
C GLN A 125 4.21 12.63 6.36
N VAL A 126 3.74 12.59 5.11
CA VAL A 126 3.45 11.33 4.39
C VAL A 126 4.73 10.48 4.28
N TRP A 127 5.86 11.09 3.92
CA TRP A 127 7.16 10.43 3.80
C TRP A 127 7.64 9.85 5.13
N GLY A 128 7.55 10.60 6.22
CA GLY A 128 7.91 10.13 7.56
C GLY A 128 7.06 8.96 8.01
N ALA A 129 5.73 9.04 7.82
CA ALA A 129 4.83 7.93 8.12
C ALA A 129 5.14 6.70 7.26
N PHE A 130 5.41 6.89 5.96
CA PHE A 130 5.79 5.84 5.05
C PHE A 130 7.13 5.18 5.42
N TYR A 131 8.12 5.96 5.81
CA TYR A 131 9.41 5.46 6.29
C TYR A 131 9.19 4.56 7.51
N GLN A 132 8.43 5.03 8.50
CA GLN A 132 8.13 4.27 9.72
C GLN A 132 7.35 2.98 9.44
N VAL A 133 6.35 3.00 8.55
CA VAL A 133 5.66 1.78 8.11
C VAL A 133 6.65 0.85 7.40
N SER A 134 7.49 1.36 6.52
CA SER A 134 8.42 0.53 5.74
C SER A 134 9.54 -0.10 6.56
N THR A 135 9.95 0.52 7.66
CA THR A 135 10.99 0.00 8.57
C THR A 135 10.38 -0.92 9.63
N ASN A 136 9.24 -0.55 10.23
CA ASN A 136 8.65 -1.30 11.34
C ASN A 136 7.69 -2.42 10.91
N PHE A 137 6.94 -2.25 9.81
CA PHE A 137 6.01 -3.28 9.32
C PHE A 137 6.72 -4.36 8.50
N LEU A 138 7.68 -3.97 7.66
CA LEU A 138 8.39 -4.90 6.76
C LEU A 138 9.68 -5.45 7.36
N GLY A 139 9.98 -5.10 8.62
CA GLY A 139 10.93 -5.78 9.47
C GLY A 139 10.19 -6.66 10.48
N THR A 140 10.61 -6.62 11.75
CA THR A 140 9.91 -7.25 12.87
C THR A 140 8.82 -6.32 13.38
N ARG A 141 7.55 -6.77 13.33
CA ARG A 141 6.41 -5.97 13.80
C ARG A 141 6.58 -5.58 15.27
N THR A 142 6.48 -4.30 15.57
CA THR A 142 6.58 -3.75 16.93
C THR A 142 5.21 -3.35 17.47
N LYS A 143 5.10 -3.12 18.79
CA LYS A 143 3.88 -2.55 19.42
C LYS A 143 3.45 -1.21 18.80
N THR A 144 4.39 -0.46 18.22
CA THR A 144 4.13 0.85 17.61
C THR A 144 3.74 0.77 16.13
N THR A 145 3.80 -0.41 15.50
CA THR A 145 3.47 -0.56 14.07
C THR A 145 2.04 -0.11 13.75
N GLY A 146 1.07 -0.43 14.61
CA GLY A 146 -0.32 0.02 14.46
C GLY A 146 -0.49 1.55 14.50
N ILE A 147 0.34 2.23 15.29
CA ILE A 147 0.33 3.70 15.40
C ILE A 147 0.81 4.32 14.10
N TRP A 148 1.93 3.84 13.55
CA TRP A 148 2.49 4.35 12.30
C TRP A 148 1.58 4.07 11.10
N LEU A 149 0.92 2.91 11.07
CA LEU A 149 -0.09 2.62 10.06
C LEU A 149 -1.22 3.65 10.15
N ARG A 150 -1.77 3.91 11.34
CA ARG A 150 -2.83 4.90 11.52
C ARG A 150 -2.40 6.31 11.09
N ILE A 151 -1.19 6.74 11.45
CA ILE A 151 -0.65 8.05 11.01
C ILE A 151 -0.55 8.08 9.49
N CYS A 152 0.00 7.02 8.87
CA CYS A 152 0.11 6.93 7.42
C CYS A 152 -1.26 7.03 6.73
N TRP A 153 -2.29 6.42 7.30
CA TRP A 153 -3.65 6.46 6.77
C TRP A 153 -4.30 7.83 6.89
N LEU A 154 -4.11 8.52 8.02
CA LEU A 154 -4.57 9.91 8.19
C LEU A 154 -3.90 10.83 7.17
N CYS A 155 -2.59 10.66 6.94
CA CYS A 155 -1.89 11.40 5.90
C CYS A 155 -2.46 11.11 4.50
N PHE A 156 -2.84 9.86 4.22
CA PHE A 156 -3.45 9.48 2.95
C PHE A 156 -4.86 10.05 2.76
N GLN A 157 -5.64 10.09 3.83
CA GLN A 157 -6.96 10.71 3.82
C GLN A 157 -6.86 12.21 3.53
N ASP A 158 -5.92 12.93 4.16
CA ASP A 158 -5.71 14.38 3.97
C ASP A 158 -5.31 14.75 2.52
N ILE A 159 -4.60 13.86 1.83
CA ILE A 159 -4.25 14.03 0.40
C ILE A 159 -5.31 13.48 -0.56
N GLY A 160 -6.48 13.07 -0.07
CA GLY A 160 -7.60 12.59 -0.88
C GLY A 160 -7.37 11.23 -1.54
N TYR A 161 -6.48 10.40 -1.00
CA TYR A 161 -6.23 9.07 -1.55
C TYR A 161 -7.36 8.11 -1.18
N ASN A 162 -7.88 7.37 -2.16
CA ASN A 162 -8.84 6.31 -1.90
C ASN A 162 -8.12 5.05 -1.44
N MET A 163 -8.54 4.49 -0.30
CA MET A 163 -8.00 3.23 0.21
C MET A 163 -8.06 2.12 -0.84
N SER A 164 -6.91 1.54 -1.15
CA SER A 164 -6.81 0.35 -2.00
C SER A 164 -7.02 -0.93 -1.19
N LEU A 165 -7.35 -2.04 -1.84
CA LEU A 165 -7.49 -3.35 -1.17
C LEU A 165 -6.26 -3.69 -0.30
N LYS A 166 -5.05 -3.41 -0.77
CA LYS A 166 -3.82 -3.65 -0.01
C LYS A 166 -3.74 -2.83 1.27
N VAL A 167 -4.17 -1.56 1.21
CA VAL A 167 -4.19 -0.67 2.38
C VAL A 167 -5.28 -1.13 3.36
N HIS A 168 -6.44 -1.55 2.86
CA HIS A 168 -7.50 -2.13 3.68
C HIS A 168 -7.01 -3.38 4.44
N PHE A 169 -6.27 -4.28 3.79
CA PHE A 169 -5.68 -5.44 4.48
C PHE A 169 -4.74 -5.04 5.62
N LEU A 170 -3.95 -3.99 5.44
CA LEU A 170 -3.04 -3.51 6.50
C LEU A 170 -3.78 -2.81 7.64
N ASP A 171 -4.90 -2.16 7.33
CA ASP A 171 -5.68 -1.43 8.31
C ASP A 171 -6.58 -2.35 9.14
N SER A 172 -7.34 -3.23 8.47
CA SER A 172 -8.40 -4.04 9.08
C SER A 172 -7.98 -5.49 9.33
N HIS A 173 -6.92 -5.96 8.68
CA HIS A 173 -6.48 -7.37 8.74
C HIS A 173 -4.99 -7.51 9.04
N LEU A 174 -4.43 -6.62 9.87
CA LEU A 174 -2.99 -6.63 10.20
C LEU A 174 -2.50 -7.97 10.78
N ASN A 175 -3.38 -8.69 11.49
CA ASN A 175 -3.10 -10.01 12.07
C ASN A 175 -3.07 -11.16 11.05
N PHE A 176 -3.50 -10.91 9.81
CA PHE A 176 -3.36 -11.85 8.71
C PHE A 176 -1.90 -12.00 8.26
N PHE A 177 -1.08 -10.96 8.47
CA PHE A 177 0.32 -10.98 8.09
C PHE A 177 1.18 -11.65 9.18
N PRO A 178 2.23 -12.39 8.80
CA PRO A 178 3.15 -12.99 9.76
C PRO A 178 3.87 -11.91 10.57
N TYR A 179 4.25 -12.24 11.80
CA TYR A 179 4.90 -11.31 12.73
C TYR A 179 6.20 -10.71 12.17
N ASN A 180 6.97 -11.52 11.42
CA ASN A 180 8.15 -11.07 10.69
C ASN A 180 7.86 -11.06 9.18
N CYS A 181 7.30 -9.97 8.70
CA CYS A 181 7.03 -9.79 7.26
C CYS A 181 8.32 -9.69 6.44
N GLY A 182 9.45 -9.33 7.05
CA GLY A 182 10.74 -9.14 6.36
C GLY A 182 11.36 -10.43 5.81
N GLN A 183 11.21 -11.55 6.52
CA GLN A 183 11.72 -12.86 6.09
C GLN A 183 10.95 -13.47 4.91
N VAL A 184 9.69 -13.06 4.70
CA VAL A 184 8.83 -13.52 3.60
C VAL A 184 9.08 -12.73 2.31
N ILE A 185 9.92 -11.69 2.36
CA ILE A 185 10.30 -10.88 1.19
C ILE A 185 11.44 -11.59 0.45
N ALA A 186 11.10 -12.67 -0.25
CA ALA A 186 11.94 -13.10 -1.36
C ALA A 186 11.84 -12.02 -2.46
N GLU A 187 12.81 -11.10 -2.50
CA GLU A 187 12.99 -10.11 -3.58
C GLU A 187 13.14 -10.76 -4.97
N HIS A 188 13.24 -12.09 -5.03
CA HIS A 188 13.32 -12.88 -6.25
C HIS A 188 12.09 -12.75 -7.17
N GLY A 189 10.93 -12.34 -6.66
CA GLY A 189 9.71 -12.16 -7.47
C GLY A 189 9.70 -10.94 -8.39
N GLU A 190 10.59 -9.95 -8.19
CA GLU A 190 10.69 -8.76 -9.05
C GLU A 190 11.81 -8.84 -10.09
N ARG A 191 12.62 -9.92 -10.08
CA ARG A 191 13.73 -10.10 -11.04
C ARG A 191 13.29 -10.51 -12.45
N PHE A 192 12.01 -10.82 -12.64
CA PHE A 192 11.45 -11.37 -13.88
C PHE A 192 10.48 -10.42 -14.60
N HIS A 193 10.59 -9.10 -14.39
CA HIS A 193 9.82 -8.09 -15.13
C HIS A 193 10.71 -7.06 -15.81
#